data_AF-I3SEE8-F1
#
_entry.id   AF-I3SEE8-F1
#
_cell.length_a   1.000
_cell.length_b   1.000
_cell.length_c   1.000
_cell.angle_alpha   90.00
_cell.angle_beta   90.00
_cell.angle_gamma   90.00
#
_symmetry.space_group_name_H-M   'P 1'
#
loop_
_entity.id
_entity.type
_entity.pdbx_description
1 polymer ?
#
loop_
_entity_poly.entity_id
_entity_poly.type
_entity_poly.pdbx_seq_one_letter_code
_entity_poly.pdbx_strand_id
1 'polypeptide(L)'
;MGCIISPCVFWIFYKAFPDLGTHKSQYPAPYAIVYRNMAILGVQGFSSLPDNCLLLCYIFFGAAIVVNLIKDLVGKVGRFIPLPMAMAIPFYLGPYFAIDMCVGSLILFIWEKVDKAKADAFAPAVAFGLICGDGIWTLPASILALFGVKPPICMKFLSRSTNDRVDTFLGN
;
A
#
# COMPACT_ATOMS: atom_id res chain seq x y z
N MET A 1 -6.33 -2.16 22.26
CA MET A 1 -5.19 -3.04 21.93
C MET A 1 -4.13 -2.32 21.08
N GLY A 2 -4.50 -1.74 19.92
CA GLY A 2 -3.53 -1.09 19.01
C GLY A 2 -2.65 0.01 19.64
N CYS A 3 -3.21 0.83 20.53
CA CYS A 3 -2.46 1.92 21.20
C CYS A 3 -1.33 1.44 22.13
N ILE A 4 -1.33 0.17 22.53
CA ILE A 4 -0.27 -0.42 23.37
C ILE A 4 0.65 -1.29 22.51
N ILE A 5 0.08 -2.10 21.61
CA ILE A 5 0.85 -3.01 20.77
C ILE A 5 1.72 -2.23 19.79
N SER A 6 1.19 -1.18 19.16
CA SER A 6 1.91 -0.38 18.17
C SER A 6 3.18 0.29 18.73
N PRO A 7 3.15 1.02 19.86
CA PRO A 7 4.38 1.59 20.43
C PRO A 7 5.35 0.52 20.92
N CYS A 8 4.87 -0.61 21.44
CA CYS A 8 5.74 -1.72 21.84
C CYS A 8 6.49 -2.33 20.65
N VAL A 9 5.80 -2.59 19.54
CA VAL A 9 6.43 -3.10 18.31
C VAL A 9 7.38 -2.06 17.74
N PHE A 10 6.98 -0.79 17.67
CA PHE A 10 7.86 0.29 17.23
C PHE A 10 9.14 0.36 18.07
N TRP A 11 9.03 0.23 19.39
CA TRP A 11 10.17 0.26 20.30
C TRP A 11 11.14 -0.90 20.08
N ILE A 12 10.63 -2.10 19.76
CA ILE A 12 11.45 -3.27 19.39
C ILE A 12 12.23 -2.97 18.11
N PHE A 13 11.57 -2.49 17.07
CA PHE A 13 12.22 -2.14 15.80
C PHE A 13 13.21 -1.00 15.95
N TYR A 14 12.87 0.02 16.74
CA TYR A 14 13.74 1.15 17.03
C TYR A 14 15.03 0.73 17.76
N LYS A 15 14.95 -0.27 18.65
CA LYS A 15 16.15 -0.83 19.30
C LYS A 15 16.91 -1.81 18.42
N ALA A 16 16.22 -2.55 17.55
CA ALA A 16 16.84 -3.56 16.69
C ALA A 16 17.57 -2.95 15.48
N PHE A 17 17.07 -1.83 14.94
CA PHE A 17 17.60 -1.19 13.74
C PHE A 17 18.02 0.27 14.03
N PRO A 18 19.33 0.56 14.10
CA PRO A 18 19.82 1.91 14.41
C PRO A 18 19.57 2.93 13.29
N ASP A 19 19.28 2.46 12.07
CA ASP A 19 19.06 3.26 10.86
C ASP A 19 17.58 3.31 10.41
N LEU A 20 16.65 2.83 11.26
CA LEU A 20 15.21 2.74 10.98
C LEU A 20 14.66 4.04 10.36
N GLY A 21 13.95 3.93 9.23
CA GLY A 21 13.28 5.04 8.57
C GLY A 21 14.17 5.90 7.67
N THR A 22 15.48 5.68 7.64
CA THR A 22 16.37 6.37 6.69
C THR A 22 16.26 5.77 5.29
N HIS A 23 16.48 6.56 4.24
CA HIS A 23 16.36 6.13 2.83
C HIS A 23 17.25 4.95 2.45
N LYS A 24 18.34 4.69 3.19
CA LYS A 24 19.30 3.61 2.93
C LYS A 24 19.11 2.39 3.85
N SER A 25 18.17 2.46 4.78
CA SER A 25 17.95 1.37 5.74
C SER A 25 17.20 0.21 5.13
N GLN A 26 17.25 -0.93 5.82
CA GLN A 26 16.42 -2.11 5.52
C GLN A 26 14.92 -1.80 5.61
N TYR A 27 14.55 -0.77 6.38
CA TYR A 27 13.17 -0.34 6.62
C TYR A 27 13.04 1.17 6.38
N PRO A 28 13.02 1.62 5.11
CA PRO A 28 12.77 3.01 4.80
C PRO A 28 11.34 3.39 5.23
N ALA A 29 11.10 4.67 5.49
CA ALA A 29 9.76 5.19 5.78
C ALA A 29 9.10 5.72 4.49
N PRO A 30 8.44 4.87 3.66
CA PRO A 30 7.92 5.30 2.36
C PRO A 30 6.85 6.38 2.50
N TYR A 31 5.99 6.27 3.52
CA TYR A 31 4.94 7.24 3.79
C TYR A 31 5.47 8.61 4.23
N ALA A 32 6.66 8.67 4.84
CA ALA A 32 7.23 9.95 5.29
C ALA A 32 7.51 10.89 4.11
N ILE A 33 7.95 10.34 2.97
CA ILE A 33 8.18 11.10 1.73
C ILE A 33 6.86 11.67 1.22
N VAL A 34 5.80 10.88 1.24
CA VAL A 34 4.49 11.33 0.78
C VAL A 34 3.94 12.44 1.66
N TYR A 35 3.94 12.27 2.98
CA TYR A 35 3.49 13.31 3.90
C TYR A 35 4.31 14.58 3.78
N ARG A 36 5.62 14.47 3.54
CA ARG A 36 6.48 15.62 3.25
C ARG A 36 6.04 16.34 1.97
N ASN A 37 5.77 15.62 0.88
CA ASN A 37 5.29 16.24 -0.35
C ASN A 37 3.92 16.91 -0.15
N MET A 38 3.00 16.28 0.59
CA MET A 38 1.72 16.89 0.95
C MET A 38 1.89 18.17 1.78
N ALA A 39 2.83 18.18 2.74
CA ALA A 39 3.15 19.37 3.53
C ALA A 39 3.77 20.48 2.67
N ILE A 40 4.67 20.15 1.74
CA ILE A 40 5.26 21.12 0.81
C ILE A 40 4.17 21.74 -0.06
N LEU A 41 3.23 20.94 -0.59
CA LEU A 41 2.08 21.45 -1.35
C LEU A 41 1.19 22.37 -0.50
N GLY A 42 0.99 22.04 0.78
CA GLY A 42 0.24 22.89 1.71
C GLY A 42 0.89 24.25 1.96
N VAL A 43 2.22 24.34 1.92
CA VAL A 43 2.99 25.57 2.18
C VAL A 43 3.24 26.38 0.91
N GLN A 44 3.62 25.73 -0.20
CA GLN A 44 3.94 26.39 -1.47
C GLN A 44 2.70 26.69 -2.31
N GLY A 45 1.55 26.11 -1.95
CA GLY A 45 0.29 26.29 -2.64
C GLY A 45 0.20 25.48 -3.93
N PHE A 46 -0.94 25.62 -4.62
CA PHE A 46 -1.24 24.81 -5.80
C PHE A 46 -0.38 25.13 -7.04
N SER A 47 0.40 26.22 -6.97
CA SER A 47 1.34 26.67 -8.00
C SER A 47 2.51 25.71 -8.21
N SER A 48 2.81 24.86 -7.23
CA SER A 48 3.87 23.84 -7.31
C SER A 48 3.40 22.54 -7.96
N LEU A 49 2.13 22.39 -8.33
CA LEU A 49 1.63 21.20 -9.01
C LEU A 49 1.99 21.22 -10.50
N PRO A 50 2.19 20.05 -11.14
CA PRO A 50 2.40 19.96 -12.58
C PRO A 50 1.26 20.62 -13.37
N ASP A 51 1.58 21.15 -14.55
CA ASP A 51 0.60 21.72 -15.47
C ASP A 51 -0.56 20.75 -15.73
N ASN A 52 -1.79 21.27 -15.74
CA ASN A 52 -3.04 20.51 -15.89
C ASN A 52 -3.37 19.52 -14.76
N CYS A 53 -2.58 19.43 -13.68
CA CYS A 53 -2.89 18.51 -12.57
C CYS A 53 -4.24 18.84 -11.92
N LEU A 54 -4.51 20.14 -11.65
CA LEU A 54 -5.78 20.58 -11.10
C LEU A 54 -6.97 20.30 -12.03
N LEU A 55 -6.79 20.53 -13.34
CA LEU A 55 -7.82 20.22 -14.34
C LEU A 55 -8.18 18.72 -14.28
N LEU A 56 -7.16 17.86 -14.25
CA LEU A 56 -7.33 16.42 -14.19
C LEU A 56 -8.00 16.00 -12.87
N CYS A 57 -7.62 16.61 -11.74
CA CYS A 57 -8.27 16.40 -10.45
C CYS A 57 -9.76 16.77 -10.49
N TYR A 58 -10.12 17.92 -11.07
CA TYR A 58 -11.53 18.32 -11.20
C TYR A 58 -12.32 17.38 -12.12
N ILE A 59 -11.73 16.93 -13.23
CA ILE A 59 -12.35 15.96 -14.15
C ILE A 59 -12.61 14.63 -13.42
N PHE A 60 -11.60 14.07 -12.75
CA PHE A 60 -11.77 12.80 -12.03
C PHE A 60 -12.70 12.92 -10.83
N PHE A 61 -12.69 14.06 -10.13
CA PHE A 61 -13.62 14.33 -9.04
C PHE A 61 -15.07 14.37 -9.55
N GLY A 62 -15.31 15.08 -10.65
CA GLY A 62 -16.62 15.10 -11.32
C GLY A 62 -17.04 13.71 -11.79
N ALA A 63 -16.14 12.97 -12.45
CA ALA A 63 -16.38 11.59 -12.87
C ALA A 63 -16.72 10.68 -11.69
N ALA A 64 -16.01 10.81 -10.56
CA ALA A 64 -16.28 10.03 -9.36
C ALA A 64 -17.66 10.33 -8.76
N ILE A 65 -18.09 11.61 -8.75
CA ILE A 65 -19.44 11.98 -8.33
C ILE A 65 -20.47 11.34 -9.25
N VAL A 66 -20.29 11.45 -10.57
CA VAL A 66 -21.22 10.88 -11.55
C VAL A 66 -21.31 9.36 -11.40
N VAL A 67 -20.19 8.66 -11.27
CA VAL A 67 -20.16 7.20 -11.10
C VAL A 67 -20.87 6.78 -9.81
N ASN A 68 -20.62 7.47 -8.68
CA ASN A 68 -21.31 7.18 -7.43
C ASN A 68 -22.81 7.47 -7.52
N LEU A 69 -23.21 8.56 -8.18
CA LEU A 69 -24.62 8.89 -8.39
C LEU A 69 -25.33 7.84 -9.25
N ILE A 70 -24.70 7.40 -10.35
CA ILE A 70 -25.21 6.31 -11.18
C ILE A 70 -25.34 5.04 -10.35
N LYS A 71 -24.34 4.72 -9.53
CA LYS A 71 -24.37 3.55 -8.65
C LYS A 71 -25.58 3.56 -7.71
N ASP A 72 -25.88 4.71 -7.11
CA ASP A 72 -26.98 4.85 -6.16
C ASP A 72 -28.36 4.85 -6.85
N LEU A 73 -28.45 5.35 -8.09
CA LEU A 73 -29.70 5.38 -8.87
C LEU A 73 -30.05 4.03 -9.52
N VAL A 74 -29.05 3.20 -9.85
CA VAL A 74 -29.21 1.96 -10.63
C VAL A 74 -29.65 0.75 -9.76
N GLY A 75 -29.81 0.92 -8.46
CA GLY A 75 -30.35 -0.10 -7.56
C GLY A 75 -29.50 -1.39 -7.54
N LYS A 76 -30.11 -2.56 -7.73
CA LYS A 76 -29.43 -3.87 -7.63
C LYS A 76 -28.25 -4.06 -8.59
N VAL A 77 -28.24 -3.39 -9.73
CA VAL A 77 -27.14 -3.50 -10.72
C VAL A 77 -25.95 -2.60 -10.32
N GLY A 78 -26.15 -1.63 -9.42
CA GLY A 78 -25.08 -0.77 -8.89
C GLY A 78 -24.01 -1.53 -8.09
N ARG A 79 -24.29 -2.75 -7.63
CA ARG A 79 -23.31 -3.61 -6.94
C ARG A 79 -22.12 -4.01 -7.83
N PHE A 80 -22.26 -3.96 -9.15
CA PHE A 80 -21.19 -4.28 -10.09
C PHE A 80 -20.33 -3.07 -10.49
N ILE A 81 -20.71 -1.85 -10.10
CA ILE A 81 -19.96 -0.65 -10.43
C ILE A 81 -18.82 -0.48 -9.41
N PRO A 82 -17.55 -0.47 -9.86
CA PRO A 82 -16.42 -0.32 -8.96
C PRO A 82 -16.43 1.07 -8.33
N LEU A 83 -16.05 1.13 -7.06
CA LEU A 83 -15.93 2.38 -6.31
C LEU A 83 -14.69 3.15 -6.80
N PRO A 84 -14.85 4.39 -7.30
CA PRO A 84 -13.72 5.19 -7.78
C PRO A 84 -12.59 5.34 -6.74
N MET A 85 -12.98 5.46 -5.46
CA MET A 85 -12.02 5.51 -4.34
C MET A 85 -11.16 4.24 -4.26
N ALA A 86 -11.76 3.05 -4.37
CA ALA A 86 -11.02 1.80 -4.31
C ALA A 86 -10.10 1.62 -5.53
N MET A 87 -10.52 2.10 -6.70
CA MET A 87 -9.72 2.07 -7.91
C MET A 87 -8.48 2.98 -7.84
N ALA A 88 -8.53 4.07 -7.07
CA ALA A 88 -7.42 5.01 -6.94
C ALA A 88 -6.27 4.49 -6.06
N ILE A 89 -6.56 3.61 -5.10
CA ILE A 89 -5.57 3.16 -4.11
C ILE A 89 -4.36 2.43 -4.75
N PRO A 90 -4.54 1.48 -5.68
CA PRO A 90 -3.41 0.81 -6.35
C PRO A 90 -2.53 1.75 -7.18
N PHE A 91 -3.07 2.85 -7.71
CA PHE A 91 -2.25 3.86 -8.41
C PHE A 91 -1.32 4.62 -7.47
N TYR A 92 -1.69 4.70 -6.18
CA TYR A 92 -0.90 5.39 -5.17
C TYR A 92 0.07 4.45 -4.42
N LEU A 93 -0.39 3.27 -4.02
CA LEU A 93 0.42 2.31 -3.26
C LEU A 93 1.21 1.37 -4.17
N GLY A 94 0.61 0.93 -5.29
CA GLY A 94 1.18 -0.04 -6.21
C GLY A 94 0.26 -1.24 -6.45
N PRO A 95 0.65 -2.16 -7.35
CA PRO A 95 -0.20 -3.29 -7.75
C PRO A 95 -0.33 -4.38 -6.68
N TYR A 96 0.58 -4.44 -5.69
CA TYR A 96 0.51 -5.42 -4.59
C TYR A 96 -0.80 -5.29 -3.80
N PHE A 97 -1.25 -4.05 -3.57
CA PHE A 97 -2.52 -3.76 -2.91
C PHE A 97 -3.73 -4.37 -3.62
N ALA A 98 -3.70 -4.42 -4.96
CA ALA A 98 -4.76 -5.06 -5.74
C ALA A 98 -4.77 -6.58 -5.54
N ILE A 99 -3.59 -7.20 -5.38
CA ILE A 99 -3.45 -8.62 -5.08
C ILE A 99 -4.04 -8.91 -3.69
N ASP A 100 -3.70 -8.09 -2.69
CA ASP A 100 -4.19 -8.25 -1.32
C ASP A 100 -5.72 -8.08 -1.23
N MET A 101 -6.30 -7.12 -1.96
CA MET A 101 -7.75 -6.97 -2.07
C MET A 101 -8.42 -8.18 -2.75
N CYS A 102 -7.84 -8.72 -3.82
CA CYS A 102 -8.36 -9.90 -4.52
C CYS A 102 -8.35 -11.14 -3.61
N VAL A 103 -7.22 -11.41 -2.95
CA VAL A 103 -7.08 -12.54 -2.03
C VAL A 103 -7.99 -12.38 -0.81
N GLY A 104 -8.05 -11.18 -0.23
CA GLY A 104 -8.96 -10.86 0.88
C GLY A 104 -10.44 -11.06 0.52
N SER A 105 -10.85 -10.65 -0.68
CA SER A 105 -12.21 -10.86 -1.18
C SER A 105 -12.53 -12.34 -1.39
N LEU A 106 -11.57 -13.13 -1.87
CA LEU A 106 -11.74 -14.58 -2.04
C LEU A 106 -11.90 -15.30 -0.69
N ILE A 107 -11.07 -14.93 0.30
CA ILE A 107 -11.16 -15.46 1.67
C ILE A 107 -12.54 -15.14 2.25
N LEU A 108 -13.01 -13.90 2.11
CA LEU A 108 -14.34 -13.51 2.57
C LEU A 108 -15.46 -14.28 1.87
N PHE A 109 -15.37 -14.46 0.56
CA PHE A 109 -16.38 -15.21 -0.19
C PHE A 109 -16.49 -16.67 0.28
N ILE A 110 -15.36 -17.33 0.53
CA ILE A 110 -15.34 -18.70 1.06
C ILE A 110 -15.89 -18.70 2.49
N TRP A 111 -15.51 -17.71 3.31
CA TRP A 111 -15.93 -17.65 4.70
C TRP A 111 -17.42 -17.39 4.86
N GLU A 112 -18.00 -16.48 4.06
CA GLU A 112 -19.44 -16.24 3.98
C GLU A 112 -20.23 -17.50 3.58
N LYS A 113 -19.62 -18.42 2.82
CA LYS A 113 -20.25 -19.69 2.43
C LYS A 113 -20.26 -20.72 3.56
N VAL A 114 -19.31 -20.65 4.49
CA VAL A 114 -19.18 -21.59 5.61
C VAL A 114 -19.91 -21.09 6.85
N ASP A 115 -19.70 -19.82 7.25
CA ASP A 115 -20.26 -19.24 8.46
C ASP A 115 -20.47 -17.73 8.30
N LYS A 116 -21.71 -17.34 7.94
CA LYS A 116 -22.08 -15.92 7.75
C LYS A 116 -21.94 -15.07 9.00
N ALA A 117 -22.31 -15.62 10.16
CA ALA A 117 -22.34 -14.84 11.39
C ALA A 117 -20.93 -14.42 11.83
N LYS A 118 -19.94 -15.31 11.66
CA LYS A 118 -18.53 -14.99 11.92
C LYS A 118 -17.92 -14.14 10.82
N ALA A 119 -18.25 -14.39 9.56
CA ALA A 119 -17.77 -13.58 8.45
C ALA A 119 -18.14 -12.11 8.66
N ASP A 120 -19.42 -11.78 8.93
CA ASP A 120 -19.85 -10.39 9.13
C ASP A 120 -19.17 -9.72 10.34
N ALA A 121 -18.90 -10.47 11.41
CA ALA A 121 -18.29 -9.92 12.63
C ALA A 121 -16.78 -9.61 12.46
N PHE A 122 -16.06 -10.42 11.69
CA PHE A 122 -14.60 -10.34 11.59
C PHE A 122 -14.10 -9.88 10.22
N ALA A 123 -14.97 -9.80 9.21
CA ALA A 123 -14.64 -9.31 7.88
C ALA A 123 -13.91 -7.97 7.88
N PRO A 124 -14.35 -6.95 8.64
CA PRO A 124 -13.65 -5.67 8.69
C PRO A 124 -12.23 -5.85 9.24
N ALA A 125 -12.07 -6.60 10.33
CA ALA A 125 -10.77 -6.81 10.97
C ALA A 125 -9.77 -7.54 10.04
N VAL A 126 -10.23 -8.59 9.36
CA VAL A 126 -9.41 -9.36 8.40
C VAL A 126 -9.07 -8.51 7.17
N ALA A 127 -10.05 -7.76 6.64
CA ALA A 127 -9.84 -6.85 5.52
C ALA A 127 -8.84 -5.74 5.88
N PHE A 128 -8.97 -5.07 7.03
CA PHE A 128 -8.00 -4.06 7.45
C PHE A 128 -6.60 -4.65 7.67
N GLY A 129 -6.47 -5.87 8.18
CA GLY A 129 -5.17 -6.54 8.35
C GLY A 129 -4.49 -6.90 7.02
N LEU A 130 -5.25 -7.38 6.04
CA LEU A 130 -4.76 -7.71 4.70
C LEU A 130 -4.48 -6.47 3.87
N ILE A 131 -5.40 -5.50 3.86
CA ILE A 131 -5.40 -4.32 2.98
C ILE A 131 -4.54 -3.18 3.55
N CYS A 132 -4.77 -2.76 4.79
CA CYS A 132 -4.01 -1.66 5.39
C CYS A 132 -2.69 -2.12 6.03
N GLY A 133 -2.56 -3.41 6.30
CA GLY A 133 -1.34 -4.00 6.85
C GLY A 133 -0.37 -4.56 5.81
N ASP A 134 -0.77 -4.67 4.53
CA ASP A 134 -0.05 -5.45 3.50
C ASP A 134 0.33 -6.86 4.03
N GLY A 135 -0.57 -7.48 4.79
CA GLY A 135 -0.23 -8.59 5.68
C GLY A 135 0.39 -9.80 4.98
N ILE A 136 0.08 -10.03 3.70
CA ILE A 136 0.67 -11.13 2.91
C ILE A 136 2.16 -10.91 2.68
N TRP A 137 2.60 -9.66 2.53
CA TRP A 137 3.97 -9.31 2.16
C TRP A 137 4.78 -8.83 3.35
N THR A 138 4.22 -7.96 4.18
CA THR A 138 4.94 -7.31 5.28
C THR A 138 5.14 -8.24 6.46
N LEU A 139 4.19 -9.13 6.79
CA LEU A 139 4.33 -10.03 7.94
C LEU A 139 5.46 -11.03 7.74
N PRO A 140 5.55 -11.79 6.62
CA PRO A 140 6.68 -12.70 6.43
C PRO A 140 8.01 -11.95 6.34
N ALA A 141 8.05 -10.80 5.66
CA ALA A 141 9.26 -10.00 5.55
C ALA A 141 9.74 -9.49 6.92
N SER A 142 8.82 -9.02 7.77
CA SER A 142 9.14 -8.56 9.12
C SER A 142 9.65 -9.69 10.01
N ILE A 143 9.06 -10.89 9.89
CA ILE A 143 9.50 -12.08 10.62
C ILE A 143 10.91 -12.49 10.16
N LEU A 144 11.15 -12.59 8.85
CA LEU A 144 12.46 -12.96 8.29
C LEU A 144 13.57 -11.99 8.71
N ALA A 145 13.25 -10.70 8.74
CA ALA A 145 14.20 -9.68 9.16
C ALA A 145 14.39 -9.60 10.68
N LEU A 146 13.38 -9.94 11.50
CA LEU A 146 13.56 -10.16 12.94
C LEU A 146 14.51 -11.33 13.23
N PHE A 147 14.45 -12.40 12.43
CA PHE A 147 15.37 -13.53 12.51
C PHE A 147 16.73 -13.28 11.84
N GLY A 148 16.97 -12.09 11.28
CA GLY A 148 18.25 -11.73 10.65
C GLY A 148 18.58 -12.56 9.40
N VAL A 149 17.56 -13.16 8.76
CA VAL A 149 17.74 -13.94 7.53
C VAL A 149 18.15 -12.97 6.42
N LYS A 150 19.41 -13.05 6.00
CA LYS A 150 19.89 -12.26 4.85
C LYS A 150 19.11 -12.70 3.60
N PRO A 151 18.61 -11.75 2.78
CA PRO A 151 17.89 -12.11 1.56
C PRO A 151 18.81 -12.98 0.70
N PRO A 152 18.38 -14.19 0.28
CA PRO A 152 19.22 -15.11 -0.47
C PRO A 152 19.54 -14.58 -1.88
N ILE A 153 18.80 -13.57 -2.35
CA ILE A 153 18.94 -12.97 -3.67
C ILE A 153 18.81 -11.45 -3.52
N CYS A 154 19.89 -10.71 -3.81
CA CYS A 154 19.84 -9.27 -4.00
C CYS A 154 19.53 -8.96 -5.47
N MET A 155 18.26 -8.70 -5.79
CA MET A 155 17.90 -8.18 -7.13
C MET A 155 18.16 -6.69 -7.18
N LYS A 156 19.06 -6.26 -8.08
CA LYS A 156 19.28 -4.85 -8.43
C LYS A 156 18.70 -4.58 -9.81
N PHE A 157 17.81 -3.59 -9.91
CA PHE A 157 17.31 -3.10 -11.20
C PHE A 157 18.20 -1.96 -11.69
N LEU A 158 19.29 -2.32 -12.37
CA LEU A 158 20.19 -1.38 -13.03
C LEU A 158 19.86 -1.26 -14.51
N SER A 159 20.12 -0.09 -15.10
CA SER A 159 20.11 0.03 -16.57
C SER A 159 21.15 -0.94 -17.16
N ARG A 160 20.89 -1.47 -18.37
CA ARG A 160 21.76 -2.49 -19.01
C ARG A 160 23.25 -2.11 -18.97
N SER A 161 23.57 -0.86 -19.33
CA SER A 161 24.95 -0.35 -19.34
C SER A 161 25.59 -0.27 -17.95
N THR A 162 24.79 -0.10 -16.90
CA THR A 162 25.26 -0.07 -15.51
C THR A 162 25.40 -1.49 -14.96
N ASN A 163 24.55 -2.42 -15.39
CA ASN A 163 24.66 -3.82 -15.03
C ASN A 163 25.91 -4.46 -15.63
N ASP A 164 26.19 -4.21 -16.91
CA ASP A 164 27.41 -4.70 -17.59
C ASP A 164 28.69 -4.19 -16.89
N ARG A 165 28.68 -2.92 -16.44
CA ARG A 165 29.78 -2.34 -15.66
C ARG A 165 29.94 -3.04 -14.31
N VAL A 166 28.84 -3.29 -13.59
CA VAL A 166 28.87 -3.94 -12.29
C VAL A 166 29.32 -5.41 -12.41
N ASP A 167 28.87 -6.13 -13.44
CA ASP A 167 29.32 -7.50 -13.72
C ASP A 167 30.82 -7.54 -14.06
N THR A 168 31.32 -6.55 -14.80
CA THR A 168 32.76 -6.42 -15.08
C THR A 168 33.56 -6.11 -13.80
N PHE A 169 32.99 -5.34 -12.86
CA PHE A 169 33.63 -5.01 -11.58
C PHE A 169 33.62 -6.15 -10.56
N LEU A 170 32.60 -7.01 -10.60
CA LEU A 170 32.45 -8.15 -9.67
C LEU A 170 33.08 -9.45 -10.20
N GLY A 171 33.43 -9.50 -11.49
CA GLY A 171 34.07 -10.64 -12.15
C GLY A 171 35.61 -10.66 -12.07
N ASN A 172 36.23 -9.75 -11.32
CA ASN A 172 37.65 -9.72 -10.94
C ASN A 172 37.79 -9.83 -9.43
#